data_AF-A0A5B0M382-F1
#
_entry.id   AF-A0A5B0M382-F1
#
_cell.length_a   1.000
_cell.length_b   1.000
_cell.length_c   1.000
_cell.angle_alpha   90.00
_cell.angle_beta   90.00
_cell.angle_gamma   90.00
#
_symmetry.space_group_name_H-M   'P 1'
#
loop_
_entity.id
_entity.type
_entity.pdbx_description
1 polymer ?
#
loop_
_entity_poly.entity_id
_entity_poly.type
_entity_poly.pdbx_seq_one_letter_code
_entity_poly.pdbx_strand_id
1 'polypeptide(L)'
;MSKETPTGHTGSADSGSSSGDGDGIKQFAFAVNGWKNTMGGAYYDPSNGIFYLMEDAVDTGGEFEVLIMLLEQVMPEVVLLSSKAEESLTSCIQKAECPGGIDKTPTVVKRPSREYSASDGFKKLQRLSVRSQDGVVPSGNHRSSSTSTRSTASQEPGRDIHFSKNSNLTANAFVNVEASHYSLGAVAALLSYLQSDIARDQDNDSPQGGLFVSKVEMIKTQK
;
A
#
# COMPACT_ATOMS: atom_id res chain seq x y z
N MET A 1 -38.08 -13.69 62.85
CA MET A 1 -38.69 -12.54 62.14
C MET A 1 -38.02 -11.28 62.64
N SER A 2 -37.30 -10.57 61.76
CA SER A 2 -37.26 -9.11 61.62
C SER A 2 -36.02 -8.72 60.81
N LYS A 3 -36.31 -8.08 59.66
CA LYS A 3 -35.37 -7.34 58.80
C LYS A 3 -34.72 -6.21 59.57
N GLU A 4 -33.47 -5.86 59.21
CA GLU A 4 -33.07 -4.48 58.84
C GLU A 4 -31.87 -4.53 57.86
N THR A 5 -31.98 -3.71 56.80
CA THR A 5 -31.02 -3.33 55.74
C THR A 5 -30.47 -1.93 56.06
N PRO A 6 -29.74 -1.18 55.19
CA PRO A 6 -28.54 -1.44 54.37
C PRO A 6 -27.48 -0.30 54.52
N THR A 7 -26.23 -0.45 54.08
CA THR A 7 -25.35 0.71 53.78
C THR A 7 -24.24 0.38 52.76
N GLY A 8 -23.98 1.31 51.83
CA GLY A 8 -22.77 1.37 51.00
C GLY A 8 -23.02 1.05 49.52
N HIS A 9 -23.55 1.94 48.67
CA HIS A 9 -22.94 3.13 48.06
C HIS A 9 -21.70 2.91 47.19
N THR A 10 -21.80 3.53 46.00
CA THR A 10 -20.76 3.91 45.03
C THR A 10 -20.16 2.83 44.13
N GLY A 11 -20.16 3.14 42.83
CA GLY A 11 -19.23 2.53 41.88
C GLY A 11 -19.83 2.19 40.53
N SER A 12 -20.46 3.15 39.85
CA SER A 12 -20.56 3.12 38.40
C SER A 12 -19.14 3.03 37.85
N ALA A 13 -18.71 1.83 37.47
CA ALA A 13 -17.48 1.68 36.71
C ALA A 13 -17.82 2.08 35.28
N ASP A 14 -17.56 3.35 34.97
CA ASP A 14 -17.36 3.82 33.62
C ASP A 14 -16.41 2.83 32.94
N SER A 15 -16.94 2.05 32.01
CA SER A 15 -16.15 1.37 31.01
C SER A 15 -15.51 2.47 30.16
N GLY A 16 -14.34 2.93 30.61
CA GLY A 16 -13.46 3.81 29.88
C GLY A 16 -13.19 3.16 28.52
N SER A 17 -13.98 3.56 27.54
CA SER A 17 -13.67 3.38 26.13
C SER A 17 -12.36 4.12 25.92
N SER A 18 -11.25 3.38 25.98
CA SER A 18 -9.96 3.84 25.49
C SER A 18 -10.09 3.97 23.97
N SER A 19 -10.74 5.04 23.53
CA SER A 19 -10.59 5.61 22.21
C SER A 19 -9.11 5.95 22.08
N GLY A 20 -8.36 5.04 21.48
CA GLY A 20 -7.00 5.32 21.07
C GLY A 20 -7.06 6.44 20.06
N ASP A 21 -6.80 7.65 20.53
CA ASP A 21 -6.35 8.78 19.72
C ASP A 21 -5.03 8.37 19.08
N GLY A 22 -5.14 7.73 17.91
CA GLY A 22 -4.01 7.37 17.08
C GLY A 22 -3.69 8.55 16.18
N ASP A 23 -2.79 9.40 16.66
CA ASP A 23 -1.93 10.27 15.84
C ASP A 23 -1.63 9.60 14.49
N GLY A 24 -1.76 10.34 13.38
CA GLY A 24 -1.73 9.86 11.99
C GLY A 24 -0.34 9.39 11.54
N ILE A 25 0.26 8.46 12.29
CA ILE A 25 1.51 7.80 11.94
C ILE A 25 1.20 6.93 10.72
N LYS A 26 1.75 7.32 9.56
CA LYS A 26 1.75 6.50 8.36
C LYS A 26 2.51 5.21 8.67
N GLN A 27 1.80 4.16 9.04
CA GLN A 27 2.43 2.89 9.36
C GLN A 27 3.19 2.40 8.14
N PHE A 28 4.49 2.17 8.31
CA PHE A 28 5.32 1.73 7.21
C PHE A 28 4.92 0.32 6.79
N ALA A 29 4.34 0.20 5.61
CA ALA A 29 3.70 -1.03 5.15
C ALA A 29 4.50 -1.72 4.04
N PHE A 30 4.57 -3.05 4.13
CA PHE A 30 5.12 -3.93 3.12
C PHE A 30 4.01 -4.88 2.63
N ALA A 31 3.64 -4.81 1.35
CA ALA A 31 2.72 -5.77 0.74
C ALA A 31 3.47 -6.97 0.15
N VAL A 32 2.98 -8.18 0.42
CA VAL A 32 3.57 -9.44 -0.06
C VAL A 32 2.48 -10.36 -0.61
N ASN A 33 2.79 -11.03 -1.72
CA ASN A 33 1.97 -12.09 -2.30
C ASN A 33 2.87 -13.17 -2.89
N GLY A 34 2.38 -14.39 -2.97
CA GLY A 34 3.14 -15.48 -3.58
C GLY A 34 2.29 -16.73 -3.71
N TRP A 35 2.71 -17.58 -4.63
CA TRP A 35 2.08 -18.87 -4.86
C TRP A 35 3.14 -19.85 -5.35
N LYS A 36 3.11 -21.06 -4.80
CA LYS A 36 4.17 -22.07 -4.93
C LYS A 36 5.53 -21.45 -4.61
N ASN A 37 6.41 -21.52 -5.60
CA ASN A 37 7.81 -21.18 -5.54
C ASN A 37 8.10 -19.76 -6.06
N THR A 38 7.07 -18.92 -6.21
CA THR A 38 7.27 -17.54 -6.69
C THR A 38 6.52 -16.59 -5.79
N MET A 39 7.21 -15.56 -5.36
CA MET A 39 6.66 -14.50 -4.53
C MET A 39 6.99 -13.14 -5.12
N GLY A 40 6.27 -12.14 -4.67
CA GLY A 40 6.52 -10.76 -5.00
C GLY A 40 6.09 -9.83 -3.88
N GLY A 41 6.79 -8.71 -3.81
CA GLY A 41 6.68 -7.77 -2.71
C GLY A 41 6.80 -6.34 -3.18
N ALA A 42 6.21 -5.43 -2.41
CA ALA A 42 6.38 -4.01 -2.59
C ALA A 42 6.33 -3.26 -1.26
N TYR A 43 7.17 -2.22 -1.13
CA TYR A 43 7.08 -1.22 -0.08
C TYR A 43 7.37 0.18 -0.67
N TYR A 44 6.97 1.23 0.04
CA TYR A 44 7.14 2.61 -0.38
C TYR A 44 7.92 3.39 0.67
N ASP A 45 9.09 3.90 0.31
CA ASP A 45 9.86 4.80 1.17
C ASP A 45 9.36 6.25 0.99
N PRO A 46 8.66 6.82 2.00
CA PRO A 46 8.16 8.18 1.92
C PRO A 46 9.26 9.25 1.94
N SER A 47 10.46 8.92 2.44
CA SER A 47 11.57 9.88 2.58
C SER A 47 12.12 10.28 1.23
N ASN A 48 12.23 9.31 0.32
CA ASN A 48 12.76 9.51 -1.03
C ASN A 48 11.68 9.45 -2.13
N GLY A 49 10.46 9.02 -1.78
CA GLY A 49 9.37 8.82 -2.74
C GLY A 49 9.61 7.63 -3.66
N ILE A 50 10.26 6.57 -3.18
CA ILE A 50 10.67 5.42 -4.01
C ILE A 50 9.77 4.22 -3.70
N PHE A 51 9.20 3.63 -4.75
CA PHE A 51 8.60 2.29 -4.67
C PHE A 51 9.67 1.24 -4.91
N TYR A 52 9.88 0.39 -3.93
CA TYR A 52 10.74 -0.79 -4.06
C TYR A 52 9.88 -2.01 -4.30
N LEU A 53 10.21 -2.74 -5.37
CA LEU A 53 9.55 -3.96 -5.79
C LEU A 53 10.53 -5.11 -5.77
N MET A 54 10.02 -6.31 -5.55
CA MET A 54 10.84 -7.52 -5.44
C MET A 54 10.04 -8.67 -6.02
N GLU A 55 10.61 -9.39 -6.98
CA GLU A 55 10.08 -10.67 -7.44
C GLU A 55 11.16 -11.72 -7.22
N ASP A 56 10.80 -12.84 -6.61
CA ASP A 56 11.75 -13.91 -6.34
C ASP A 56 11.13 -15.27 -6.59
N ALA A 57 11.95 -16.15 -7.15
CA ALA A 57 11.62 -17.54 -7.40
C ALA A 57 12.47 -18.41 -6.48
N VAL A 58 11.82 -18.98 -5.48
CA VAL A 58 12.41 -19.81 -4.43
C VAL A 58 12.47 -21.26 -4.90
N ASP A 59 13.58 -21.95 -4.69
CA ASP A 59 13.70 -23.36 -5.07
C ASP A 59 12.77 -24.24 -4.20
N THR A 60 12.44 -25.44 -4.66
CA THR A 60 11.41 -26.36 -4.08
C THR A 60 11.72 -26.89 -2.66
N GLY A 61 12.68 -26.30 -1.96
CA GLY A 61 12.96 -26.51 -0.54
C GLY A 61 13.71 -25.34 0.09
N GLY A 62 13.75 -24.18 -0.57
CA GLY A 62 14.40 -22.97 -0.08
C GLY A 62 13.48 -22.21 0.88
N GLU A 63 14.10 -21.53 1.84
CA GLU A 63 13.43 -20.53 2.66
C GLU A 63 13.24 -19.24 1.84
N PHE A 64 12.30 -18.36 2.23
CA PHE A 64 12.15 -17.05 1.59
C PHE A 64 13.24 -16.08 2.10
N GLU A 65 14.51 -16.43 1.92
CA GLU A 65 15.67 -15.74 2.51
C GLU A 65 15.69 -14.25 2.18
N VAL A 66 15.42 -13.92 0.92
CA VAL A 66 15.44 -12.53 0.46
C VAL A 66 14.31 -11.73 1.12
N LEU A 67 13.13 -12.36 1.30
CA LEU A 67 12.03 -11.74 2.03
C LEU A 67 12.39 -11.52 3.49
N ILE A 68 13.01 -12.50 4.15
CA ILE A 68 13.48 -12.39 5.54
C ILE A 68 14.46 -11.22 5.65
N MET A 69 15.49 -11.19 4.81
CA MET A 69 16.48 -10.10 4.78
C MET A 69 15.82 -8.73 4.61
N LEU A 70 14.83 -8.61 3.71
CA LEU A 70 14.13 -7.34 3.55
C LEU A 70 13.29 -7.00 4.77
N LEU A 71 12.55 -7.92 5.36
CA LEU A 71 11.77 -7.65 6.57
C LEU A 71 12.67 -7.17 7.71
N GLU A 72 13.87 -7.75 7.85
CA GLU A 72 14.87 -7.36 8.84
C GLU A 72 15.46 -5.97 8.58
N GLN A 73 15.73 -5.62 7.33
CA GLN A 73 16.33 -4.33 6.96
C GLN A 73 15.31 -3.18 6.92
N VAL A 74 14.13 -3.47 6.40
CA VAL A 74 13.04 -2.52 6.16
C VAL A 74 12.28 -2.29 7.47
N MET A 75 12.11 -3.34 8.30
CA MET A 75 11.36 -3.29 9.55
C MET A 75 9.98 -2.64 9.41
N PRO A 76 9.11 -3.16 8.52
CA PRO A 76 7.77 -2.62 8.36
C PRO A 76 6.97 -2.74 9.66
N GLU A 77 6.09 -1.77 9.91
CA GLU A 77 5.12 -1.85 11.01
C GLU A 77 3.96 -2.79 10.65
N VAL A 78 3.61 -2.84 9.36
CA VAL A 78 2.50 -3.63 8.83
C VAL A 78 2.97 -4.46 7.63
N VAL A 79 2.64 -5.75 7.64
CA VAL A 79 2.78 -6.61 6.46
C VAL A 79 1.40 -6.94 5.91
N LEU A 80 1.11 -6.47 4.69
CA LEU A 80 -0.13 -6.78 3.98
C LEU A 80 0.04 -8.08 3.21
N LEU A 81 -0.61 -9.14 3.66
CA LEU A 81 -0.48 -10.47 3.07
C LEU A 81 -1.75 -10.87 2.32
N SER A 82 -1.61 -11.35 1.09
CA SER A 82 -2.74 -11.89 0.32
C SER A 82 -3.43 -13.04 1.07
N SER A 83 -4.76 -13.06 1.07
CA SER A 83 -5.57 -14.12 1.67
C SER A 83 -5.39 -15.48 0.98
N LYS A 84 -4.73 -15.51 -0.19
CA LYS A 84 -4.38 -16.74 -0.94
C LYS A 84 -2.88 -17.07 -0.90
N ALA A 85 -2.09 -16.31 -0.13
CA ALA A 85 -0.69 -16.65 0.09
C ALA A 85 -0.58 -18.05 0.72
N GLU A 86 0.47 -18.79 0.35
CA GLU A 86 0.71 -20.11 0.92
C GLU A 86 1.07 -20.03 2.41
N GLU A 87 0.82 -21.13 3.12
CA GLU A 87 1.12 -21.24 4.55
C GLU A 87 2.63 -21.12 4.82
N SER A 88 3.47 -21.61 3.90
CA SER A 88 4.93 -21.47 3.95
C SER A 88 5.36 -20.00 4.00
N LEU A 89 4.81 -19.18 3.10
CA LEU A 89 5.07 -17.74 3.05
C LEU A 89 4.53 -17.03 4.30
N THR A 90 3.33 -17.42 4.75
CA THR A 90 2.73 -16.89 5.99
C THR A 90 3.60 -17.18 7.20
N SER A 91 4.05 -18.43 7.34
CA SER A 91 4.91 -18.88 8.43
C SER A 91 6.27 -18.19 8.41
N CYS A 92 6.85 -17.99 7.22
CA CYS A 92 8.10 -17.27 7.05
C CYS A 92 8.02 -15.82 7.56
N ILE A 93 6.96 -15.09 7.18
CA ILE A 93 6.76 -13.70 7.63
C ILE A 93 6.59 -13.64 9.16
N GLN A 94 5.84 -14.58 9.73
CA GLN A 94 5.60 -14.64 11.18
C GLN A 94 6.85 -14.99 12.00
N LYS A 95 7.78 -15.73 11.41
CA LYS A 95 9.05 -16.12 12.04
C LYS A 95 10.17 -15.11 11.83
N ALA A 96 10.02 -14.16 10.90
CA ALA A 96 11.04 -13.17 10.61
C ALA A 96 11.31 -12.32 11.86
N GLU A 97 12.54 -12.39 12.37
CA GLU A 97 12.98 -11.62 13.53
C GLU A 97 13.37 -10.21 13.08
N CYS A 98 12.42 -9.25 13.08
CA CYS A 98 12.76 -7.87 12.77
C CYS A 98 13.58 -7.27 13.94
N PRO A 99 14.84 -6.84 13.75
CA PRO A 99 15.71 -6.36 14.83
C PRO A 99 15.26 -4.98 15.34
N GLY A 100 14.24 -4.96 16.21
CA GLY A 100 13.66 -3.74 16.77
C GLY A 100 13.40 -3.76 18.28
N GLY A 101 13.92 -4.78 18.98
CA GLY A 101 13.58 -5.08 20.38
C GLY A 101 12.48 -6.13 20.49
N ILE A 102 12.30 -6.66 21.71
CA ILE A 102 11.53 -7.87 22.04
C ILE A 102 10.03 -7.78 21.66
N ASP A 103 9.53 -6.59 21.30
CA ASP A 103 8.09 -6.31 21.10
C ASP A 103 7.72 -5.75 19.71
N LYS A 104 8.62 -5.76 18.72
CA LYS A 104 8.32 -5.17 17.39
C LYS A 104 8.25 -6.20 16.25
N THR A 105 7.40 -7.21 16.43
CA THR A 105 6.95 -8.05 15.30
C THR A 105 5.99 -7.23 14.43
N PRO A 106 6.15 -7.21 13.08
CA PRO A 106 5.20 -6.52 12.20
C PRO A 106 3.79 -7.07 12.39
N THR A 107 2.79 -6.18 12.34
CA THR A 107 1.39 -6.61 12.30
C THR A 107 1.08 -7.20 10.93
N VAL A 108 0.78 -8.51 10.87
CA VAL A 108 0.40 -9.17 9.62
C VAL A 108 -1.11 -9.02 9.40
N VAL A 109 -1.49 -8.30 8.34
CA VAL A 109 -2.88 -8.07 7.95
C VAL A 109 -3.21 -8.89 6.70
N LYS A 110 -4.09 -9.88 6.82
CA LYS A 110 -4.61 -10.61 5.65
C LYS A 110 -5.56 -9.72 4.84
N ARG A 111 -5.28 -9.56 3.56
CA ARG A 111 -6.02 -8.73 2.60
C ARG A 111 -6.67 -9.61 1.53
N PRO A 112 -7.89 -9.28 1.03
CA PRO A 112 -8.53 -10.06 -0.02
C PRO A 112 -7.65 -10.22 -1.26
N SER A 113 -7.49 -11.44 -1.77
CA SER A 113 -6.60 -11.71 -2.92
C SER A 113 -6.92 -10.89 -4.18
N ARG A 114 -8.17 -10.42 -4.33
CA ARG A 114 -8.58 -9.54 -5.45
C ARG A 114 -7.86 -8.18 -5.44
N GLU A 115 -7.34 -7.76 -4.29
CA GLU A 115 -6.55 -6.54 -4.15
C GLU A 115 -5.13 -6.71 -4.69
N TYR A 116 -4.69 -7.93 -4.99
CA TYR A 116 -3.36 -8.26 -5.51
C TYR A 116 -3.36 -8.52 -7.02
N SER A 117 -4.10 -7.73 -7.79
CA SER A 117 -4.15 -7.84 -9.24
C SER A 117 -2.94 -7.13 -9.88
N ALA A 118 -2.10 -7.87 -10.59
CA ALA A 118 -0.95 -7.31 -11.31
C ALA A 118 -1.37 -6.22 -12.31
N SER A 119 -2.46 -6.46 -13.04
CA SER A 119 -2.99 -5.49 -14.01
C SER A 119 -3.50 -4.21 -13.34
N ASP A 120 -4.06 -4.31 -12.13
CA ASP A 120 -4.48 -3.16 -11.35
C ASP A 120 -3.28 -2.38 -10.80
N GLY A 121 -2.28 -3.10 -10.28
CA GLY A 121 -1.04 -2.50 -9.79
C GLY A 121 -0.29 -1.74 -10.86
N PHE A 122 -0.16 -2.32 -12.05
CA PHE A 122 0.48 -1.65 -13.19
C PHE A 122 -0.28 -0.39 -13.60
N LYS A 123 -1.62 -0.45 -13.72
CA LYS A 123 -2.45 0.72 -14.01
C LYS A 123 -2.31 1.81 -12.95
N LYS A 124 -2.31 1.44 -11.66
CA LYS A 124 -2.13 2.39 -10.56
C LYS A 124 -0.75 3.04 -10.58
N LEU A 125 0.31 2.28 -10.87
CA LEU A 125 1.66 2.82 -11.09
C LEU A 125 1.74 3.78 -12.28
N GLN A 126 1.12 3.44 -13.41
CA GLN A 126 1.09 4.33 -14.58
C GLN A 126 0.36 5.65 -14.29
N ARG A 127 -0.68 5.63 -13.44
CA ARG A 127 -1.36 6.85 -13.00
C ARG A 127 -0.47 7.76 -12.15
N LEU A 128 0.56 7.22 -11.49
CA LEU A 128 1.61 8.00 -10.83
C LEU A 128 2.60 8.64 -11.83
N SER A 129 2.59 8.25 -13.11
CA SER A 129 3.48 8.80 -14.14
C SER A 129 2.96 10.07 -14.81
N VAL A 130 1.78 10.56 -14.41
CA VAL A 130 1.16 11.71 -15.06
C VAL A 130 1.87 12.99 -14.60
N ARG A 131 2.97 13.31 -15.29
CA ARG A 131 3.46 14.66 -15.49
C ARG A 131 2.24 15.49 -15.89
N SER A 132 1.85 16.47 -15.06
CA SER A 132 0.79 17.42 -15.41
C SER A 132 1.06 17.93 -16.83
N GLN A 133 0.25 17.53 -17.81
CA GLN A 133 0.08 18.28 -19.05
C GLN A 133 -0.77 19.51 -18.73
N ASP A 134 -0.36 20.32 -17.75
CA ASP A 134 -0.89 21.67 -17.58
C ASP A 134 0.12 22.58 -18.27
N GLY A 135 -0.08 22.77 -19.58
CA GLY A 135 0.86 23.50 -20.42
C GLY A 135 0.33 23.92 -21.78
N VAL A 136 -0.98 24.07 -21.97
CA VAL A 136 -1.53 24.94 -23.03
C VAL A 136 -2.82 25.57 -22.50
N VAL A 137 -2.74 26.83 -22.08
CA VAL A 137 -3.92 27.71 -22.00
C VAL A 137 -4.21 28.13 -23.45
N PRO A 138 -5.35 27.78 -24.07
CA PRO A 138 -5.76 28.44 -25.29
C PRO A 138 -6.33 29.79 -24.87
N SER A 139 -5.48 30.82 -24.95
CA SER A 139 -5.93 32.20 -24.90
C SER A 139 -6.84 32.45 -26.11
N GLY A 140 -8.06 32.90 -25.85
CA GLY A 140 -8.86 33.71 -26.76
C GLY A 140 -9.42 33.04 -28.02
N ASN A 141 -10.74 32.88 -28.03
CA ASN A 141 -11.65 33.00 -29.19
C ASN A 141 -11.04 32.88 -30.59
N HIS A 142 -11.37 31.81 -31.32
CA HIS A 142 -11.88 31.95 -32.69
C HIS A 142 -12.74 30.73 -33.07
N ARG A 143 -13.93 31.04 -33.59
CA ARG A 143 -14.90 30.10 -34.14
C ARG A 143 -14.27 29.30 -35.28
N SER A 144 -14.35 27.97 -35.24
CA SER A 144 -14.51 27.12 -36.43
C SER A 144 -14.86 25.69 -36.01
N SER A 145 -15.97 25.22 -36.56
CA SER A 145 -16.48 23.86 -36.53
C SER A 145 -15.58 22.91 -37.33
N SER A 146 -15.12 21.82 -36.71
CA SER A 146 -14.85 20.57 -37.43
C SER A 146 -14.88 19.37 -36.49
N THR A 147 -15.71 18.41 -36.91
CA THR A 147 -15.92 17.07 -36.39
C THR A 147 -14.61 16.30 -36.23
N SER A 148 -14.35 15.70 -35.06
CA SER A 148 -13.54 14.48 -34.94
C SER A 148 -13.75 13.79 -33.59
N THR A 149 -14.34 12.59 -33.68
CA THR A 149 -14.22 11.44 -32.77
C THR A 149 -14.19 11.71 -31.27
N ARG A 150 -15.40 11.72 -30.71
CA ARG A 150 -15.72 11.42 -29.31
C ARG A 150 -14.95 10.19 -28.84
N SER A 151 -13.82 10.41 -28.18
CA SER A 151 -13.14 9.38 -27.38
C SER A 151 -14.08 9.07 -26.22
N THR A 152 -14.64 7.86 -26.20
CA THR A 152 -15.35 7.34 -25.04
C THR A 152 -14.34 7.16 -23.93
N ALA A 153 -14.12 8.22 -23.15
CA ALA A 153 -13.59 8.10 -21.81
C ALA A 153 -14.58 7.22 -21.04
N SER A 154 -14.20 5.96 -20.87
CA SER A 154 -14.89 5.03 -19.96
C SER A 154 -14.75 5.60 -18.56
N GLN A 155 -15.71 6.44 -18.19
CA GLN A 155 -15.87 6.95 -16.84
C GLN A 155 -16.39 5.79 -15.99
N GLU A 156 -15.46 4.97 -15.50
CA GLU A 156 -15.74 3.98 -14.46
C GLU A 156 -16.14 4.73 -13.17
N PRO A 157 -17.28 4.39 -12.54
CA PRO A 157 -17.71 5.03 -11.32
C PRO A 157 -17.00 4.36 -10.14
N GLY A 158 -15.99 5.00 -9.56
CA GLY A 158 -15.41 4.49 -8.32
C GLY A 158 -14.07 5.10 -7.92
N ARG A 159 -14.14 6.10 -7.03
CA ARG A 159 -13.04 6.66 -6.22
C ARG A 159 -11.93 7.30 -7.05
N ASP A 160 -12.05 8.62 -7.23
CA ASP A 160 -10.99 9.44 -7.79
C ASP A 160 -9.70 9.24 -6.98
N ILE A 161 -8.69 8.81 -7.72
CA ILE A 161 -7.37 8.48 -7.21
C ILE A 161 -6.62 9.80 -6.97
N HIS A 162 -6.52 10.21 -5.70
CA HIS A 162 -5.79 11.43 -5.31
C HIS A 162 -4.28 11.15 -5.21
N PHE A 163 -3.65 10.78 -6.32
CA PHE A 163 -2.19 10.78 -6.43
C PHE A 163 -1.72 12.19 -6.79
N SER A 164 -0.62 12.64 -6.18
CA SER A 164 -0.17 14.02 -6.37
C SER A 164 0.20 14.27 -7.84
N LYS A 165 -0.12 15.48 -8.33
CA LYS A 165 0.39 16.03 -9.61
C LYS A 165 1.93 16.15 -9.65
N ASN A 166 2.62 15.76 -8.58
CA ASN A 166 4.05 15.95 -8.38
C ASN A 166 4.88 14.69 -8.65
N SER A 167 4.25 13.56 -8.98
CA SER A 167 4.99 12.34 -9.28
C SER A 167 5.72 12.46 -10.63
N ASN A 168 7.02 12.16 -10.65
CA ASN A 168 7.92 12.42 -11.78
C ASN A 168 8.34 11.13 -12.52
N LEU A 169 7.49 10.10 -12.51
CA LEU A 169 7.81 8.86 -13.20
C LEU A 169 7.76 9.06 -14.72
N THR A 170 8.79 8.58 -15.41
CA THR A 170 8.82 8.48 -16.88
C THR A 170 8.48 7.05 -17.30
N ALA A 171 8.16 6.84 -18.57
CA ALA A 171 7.88 5.50 -19.10
C ALA A 171 9.03 4.49 -18.82
N ASN A 172 10.28 4.97 -18.76
CA ASN A 172 11.45 4.14 -18.45
C ASN A 172 11.43 3.55 -17.04
N ALA A 173 10.66 4.12 -16.10
CA ALA A 173 10.51 3.60 -14.74
C ALA A 173 9.82 2.22 -14.71
N PHE A 174 9.12 1.84 -15.78
CA PHE A 174 8.28 0.63 -15.81
C PHE A 174 8.85 -0.52 -16.64
N VAL A 175 9.90 -0.28 -17.43
CA VAL A 175 10.45 -1.25 -18.40
C VAL A 175 10.86 -2.58 -17.75
N ASN A 176 11.39 -2.54 -16.52
CA ASN A 176 11.83 -3.74 -15.81
C ASN A 176 10.75 -4.34 -14.89
N VAL A 177 9.56 -3.73 -14.82
CA VAL A 177 8.52 -4.07 -13.84
C VAL A 177 7.36 -4.83 -14.49
N GLU A 178 7.11 -4.62 -15.78
CA GLU A 178 5.93 -5.16 -16.50
C GLU A 178 5.82 -6.69 -16.42
N ALA A 179 6.95 -7.40 -16.38
CA ALA A 179 6.98 -8.87 -16.27
C ALA A 179 6.79 -9.40 -14.84
N SER A 180 6.81 -8.54 -13.81
CA SER A 180 6.84 -8.93 -12.39
C SER A 180 5.42 -9.04 -11.82
N HIS A 181 4.76 -10.17 -12.07
CA HIS A 181 3.34 -10.34 -11.79
C HIS A 181 3.00 -10.23 -10.30
N TYR A 182 3.76 -10.91 -9.43
CA TYR A 182 3.46 -10.88 -7.99
C TYR A 182 3.82 -9.54 -7.36
N SER A 183 4.92 -8.93 -7.82
CA SER A 183 5.34 -7.60 -7.38
C SER A 183 4.28 -6.54 -7.73
N LEU A 184 3.77 -6.56 -8.96
CA LEU A 184 2.70 -5.66 -9.38
C LEU A 184 1.41 -5.90 -8.59
N GLY A 185 1.08 -7.16 -8.27
CA GLY A 185 -0.02 -7.46 -7.37
C GLY A 185 0.16 -6.84 -5.99
N ALA A 186 1.35 -6.95 -5.40
CA ALA A 186 1.68 -6.31 -4.12
C ALA A 186 1.55 -4.78 -4.18
N VAL A 187 1.99 -4.15 -5.28
CA VAL A 187 1.82 -2.71 -5.50
C VAL A 187 0.35 -2.31 -5.49
N ALA A 188 -0.53 -3.10 -6.12
CA ALA A 188 -1.97 -2.82 -6.16
C ALA A 188 -2.58 -2.74 -4.75
N ALA A 189 -2.21 -3.70 -3.89
CA ALA A 189 -2.66 -3.77 -2.51
C ALA A 189 -2.06 -2.62 -1.68
N LEU A 190 -0.75 -2.37 -1.79
CA LEU A 190 -0.06 -1.31 -1.05
C LEU A 190 -0.61 0.07 -1.39
N LEU A 191 -0.82 0.38 -2.67
CA LEU A 191 -1.42 1.67 -3.07
C LEU A 191 -2.84 1.83 -2.54
N SER A 192 -3.63 0.75 -2.49
CA SER A 192 -4.98 0.81 -1.91
C SER A 192 -4.95 1.09 -0.41
N TYR A 193 -3.96 0.51 0.30
CA TYR A 193 -3.73 0.75 1.71
C TYR A 193 -3.35 2.22 1.97
N LEU A 194 -2.30 2.71 1.30
CA LEU A 194 -1.82 4.08 1.45
C LEU A 194 -2.90 5.12 1.09
N GLN A 195 -3.72 4.84 0.08
CA GLN A 195 -4.84 5.70 -0.30
C GLN A 195 -5.93 5.77 0.76
N SER A 196 -6.19 4.66 1.46
CA SER A 196 -7.21 4.61 2.51
C SER A 196 -6.82 5.50 3.69
N ASP A 197 -5.53 5.50 4.05
CA ASP A 197 -4.99 6.39 5.08
C ASP A 197 -5.03 7.86 4.64
N ILE A 198 -4.59 8.16 3.42
CA ILE A 198 -4.66 9.53 2.86
C ILE A 198 -6.10 10.06 2.85
N ALA A 199 -7.08 9.23 2.47
CA ALA A 199 -8.48 9.64 2.49
C ALA A 199 -8.98 9.94 3.91
N ARG A 200 -8.53 9.17 4.91
CA ARG A 200 -8.87 9.36 6.32
C ARG A 200 -8.28 10.65 6.90
N ASP A 201 -7.11 11.07 6.41
CA ASP A 201 -6.46 12.32 6.81
C ASP A 201 -7.09 13.58 6.17
N GLN A 202 -7.76 13.44 5.02
CA GLN A 202 -8.47 14.55 4.37
C GLN A 202 -9.74 14.97 5.09
N ASP A 203 -10.41 14.04 5.78
CA ASP A 203 -11.57 14.34 6.62
C ASP A 203 -11.20 15.24 7.82
N ASN A 204 -9.90 15.44 8.10
CA ASN A 204 -9.37 16.24 9.20
C ASN A 204 -8.84 17.64 8.77
N ASP A 205 -9.35 18.22 7.67
CA ASP A 205 -9.00 19.58 7.18
C ASP A 205 -7.48 19.81 6.89
N SER A 206 -6.72 18.74 6.66
CA SER A 206 -5.30 18.82 6.32
C SER A 206 -5.09 19.16 4.83
N PRO A 207 -4.08 19.99 4.47
CA PRO A 207 -3.84 20.37 3.08
C PRO A 207 -3.44 19.16 2.24
N GLN A 208 -4.35 18.72 1.35
CA GLN A 208 -4.19 17.81 0.20
C GLN A 208 -2.82 17.11 0.06
N GLY A 209 -2.53 16.19 0.99
CA GLY A 209 -1.31 15.38 0.96
C GLY A 209 -1.45 14.22 -0.02
N GLY A 210 -1.16 14.44 -1.30
CA GLY A 210 -1.09 13.34 -2.28
C GLY A 210 0.17 12.48 -2.09
N LEU A 211 0.12 11.23 -2.56
CA LEU A 211 1.32 10.36 -2.64
C LEU A 211 2.30 10.94 -3.67
N PHE A 212 3.57 11.14 -3.29
CA PHE A 212 4.64 11.59 -4.18
C PHE A 212 5.52 10.40 -4.56
N VAL A 213 5.69 10.15 -5.86
CA VAL A 213 6.56 9.08 -6.33
C VAL A 213 7.61 9.62 -7.30
N SER A 214 8.87 9.49 -6.91
CA SER A 214 10.04 9.90 -7.69
C SER A 214 10.59 8.76 -8.54
N LYS A 215 10.49 7.52 -8.06
CA LYS A 215 11.12 6.35 -8.71
C LYS A 215 10.42 5.04 -8.38
N VAL A 216 10.59 4.06 -9.27
CA VAL A 216 10.27 2.65 -9.04
C VAL A 216 11.56 1.84 -9.22
N GLU A 217 11.93 1.03 -8.23
CA GLU A 217 13.16 0.22 -8.23
C GLU A 217 12.85 -1.26 -8.01
N MET A 218 13.40 -2.11 -8.86
CA MET A 218 13.41 -3.56 -8.65
C MET A 218 14.61 -3.95 -7.80
N ILE A 219 14.35 -4.53 -6.64
CA ILE A 219 15.34 -5.23 -5.82
C ILE A 219 15.69 -6.50 -6.58
N LYS A 220 16.93 -6.56 -7.07
CA LYS A 220 17.46 -7.73 -7.76
C LYS A 220 18.21 -8.59 -6.77
N THR A 221 17.89 -9.88 -6.76
CA THR A 221 18.71 -10.90 -6.11
C THR A 221 19.81 -11.27 -7.11
N GLN A 222 21.08 -11.21 -6.68
CA GLN A 222 22.14 -11.84 -7.47
C GLN A 222 22.03 -13.35 -7.21
N LYS A 223 21.61 -14.11 -8.22
CA LYS A 223 21.78 -15.56 -8.25
C LYS A 223 23.17 -15.89 -8.78
#